data_AF-X8HXW8-F1
#
_entry.id   AF-X8HXW8-F1
#
_cell.length_a   1.000
_cell.length_b   1.000
_cell.length_c   1.000
_cell.angle_alpha   90.00
_cell.angle_beta   90.00
_cell.angle_gamma   90.00
#
_symmetry.space_group_name_H-M   'P 1'
#
loop_
_entity.id
_entity.type
_entity.pdbx_description
1 polymer ?
#
loop_
_entity_poly.entity_id
_entity_poly.type
_entity_poly.pdbx_seq_one_letter_code
_entity_poly.pdbx_strand_id
1 'polypeptide(L)'
;MTLEQIVEDLEKQGYIVRTIFPILPNSFGFNDDFENLIDDNGFWLEDIKYPEGQEAIKFGEDIEDFEFTTEDFNSIKWKGYNWLVIIDRKMGEYSGTSYLQAYKDILNLKVEG
;
A
#
# COMPACT_ATOMS: atom_id res chain seq x y z
N MET A 1 -12.62 -9.31 -7.44
CA MET A 1 -12.08 -8.78 -8.70
C MET A 1 -10.64 -9.22 -8.76
N THR A 2 -10.22 -9.88 -9.84
CA THR A 2 -8.84 -10.39 -9.92
C THR A 2 -7.83 -9.25 -9.95
N LEU A 3 -6.57 -9.55 -9.65
CA LEU A 3 -5.48 -8.58 -9.73
C LEU A 3 -5.43 -7.87 -11.10
N GLU A 4 -5.67 -8.62 -12.18
CA GLU A 4 -5.70 -8.08 -13.55
C GLU A 4 -6.80 -7.04 -13.72
N GLN A 5 -8.00 -7.28 -13.19
CA GLN A 5 -9.11 -6.33 -13.28
C GLN A 5 -8.83 -5.03 -12.50
N ILE A 6 -8.06 -5.09 -11.41
CA ILE A 6 -7.68 -3.90 -10.64
C ILE A 6 -6.60 -3.10 -11.34
N VAL A 7 -5.60 -3.77 -11.94
CA VAL A 7 -4.63 -3.10 -12.80
C VAL A 7 -5.37 -2.39 -13.95
N GLU A 8 -6.30 -3.09 -14.62
CA GLU A 8 -7.11 -2.48 -15.68
C GLU A 8 -7.95 -1.28 -15.20
N ASP A 9 -8.59 -1.37 -14.03
CA ASP A 9 -9.40 -0.28 -13.50
C ASP A 9 -8.55 0.92 -13.04
N LEU A 10 -7.36 0.69 -12.50
CA LEU A 10 -6.38 1.74 -12.19
C LEU A 10 -5.86 2.39 -13.48
N GLU A 11 -5.55 1.61 -14.50
CA GLU A 11 -5.15 2.10 -15.83
C GLU A 11 -6.24 2.94 -16.49
N LYS A 12 -7.52 2.51 -16.42
CA LYS A 12 -8.67 3.30 -16.90
C LYS A 12 -8.79 4.65 -16.18
N GLN A 13 -8.42 4.70 -14.91
CA GLN A 13 -8.39 5.93 -14.10
C GLN A 13 -7.13 6.78 -14.36
N GLY A 14 -6.22 6.32 -15.22
CA GLY A 14 -4.99 7.03 -15.60
C GLY A 14 -3.82 6.78 -14.64
N TYR A 15 -3.88 5.72 -13.84
CA TYR A 15 -2.80 5.28 -12.96
C TYR A 15 -1.98 4.15 -13.59
N ILE A 16 -0.73 4.01 -13.16
CA ILE A 16 0.16 2.91 -13.51
C ILE A 16 0.49 2.19 -12.21
N VAL A 17 0.25 0.88 -12.15
CA VAL A 17 0.63 0.06 -10.98
C VAL A 17 2.12 -0.22 -11.06
N ARG A 18 2.87 0.23 -10.05
CA ARG A 18 4.34 0.08 -10.00
C ARG A 18 4.76 -1.11 -9.16
N THR A 19 4.20 -1.23 -7.96
CA THR A 19 4.54 -2.29 -7.01
C THR A 19 3.29 -2.77 -6.29
N ILE A 20 3.18 -4.09 -6.10
CA ILE A 20 2.15 -4.73 -5.28
C ILE A 20 2.85 -5.55 -4.22
N PHE A 21 2.57 -5.26 -2.96
CA PHE A 21 3.24 -5.83 -1.81
C PHE A 21 2.22 -6.51 -0.88
N PRO A 22 2.35 -7.82 -0.62
CA PRO A 22 1.41 -8.55 0.24
C PRO A 22 1.65 -8.24 1.72
N ILE A 23 0.63 -7.87 2.49
CA ILE A 23 0.75 -7.77 3.95
C ILE A 23 0.61 -9.17 4.55
N LEU A 24 1.71 -9.77 4.98
CA LEU A 24 1.75 -11.12 5.55
C LEU A 24 2.02 -11.07 7.06
N PRO A 25 1.04 -11.38 7.93
CA PRO A 25 1.26 -11.36 9.37
C PRO A 25 2.26 -12.45 9.79
N ASN A 26 3.11 -12.13 10.77
CA ASN A 26 4.14 -13.02 11.32
C ASN A 26 5.22 -13.45 10.31
N SER A 27 5.46 -12.64 9.27
CA SER A 27 6.53 -12.88 8.31
C SER A 27 7.88 -12.45 8.88
N PHE A 28 8.88 -13.32 8.79
CA PHE A 28 10.23 -13.08 9.33
C PHE A 28 11.15 -12.56 8.22
N GLY A 29 11.89 -11.47 8.45
CA GLY A 29 12.71 -10.81 7.43
C GLY A 29 11.91 -9.97 6.42
N PHE A 30 10.63 -9.72 6.74
CA PHE A 30 9.72 -8.94 5.90
C PHE A 30 9.88 -7.43 6.11
N ASN A 31 10.59 -7.01 7.17
CA ASN A 31 10.88 -5.61 7.43
C ASN A 31 11.74 -5.02 6.32
N ASP A 32 12.81 -5.69 5.89
CA ASP A 32 13.71 -5.13 4.88
C ASP A 32 12.93 -4.87 3.57
N ASP A 33 12.05 -5.78 3.16
CA ASP A 33 11.24 -5.58 1.96
C ASP A 33 10.15 -4.50 2.13
N PHE A 34 9.61 -4.32 3.34
CA PHE A 34 8.63 -3.28 3.64
C PHE A 34 9.27 -1.90 3.80
N GLU A 35 10.37 -1.80 4.54
CA GLU A 35 11.19 -0.61 4.69
C GLU A 35 11.68 -0.16 3.32
N ASN A 36 12.22 -1.06 2.49
CA ASN A 36 12.57 -0.75 1.10
C ASN A 36 11.35 -0.31 0.27
N LEU A 37 10.16 -0.89 0.48
CA LEU A 37 8.95 -0.44 -0.22
C LEU A 37 8.62 1.03 0.12
N ILE A 38 8.71 1.41 1.38
CA ILE A 38 8.35 2.73 1.88
C ILE A 38 9.47 3.73 1.56
N ASP A 39 10.68 3.47 2.05
CA ASP A 39 11.83 4.37 2.01
C ASP A 39 12.40 4.54 0.60
N ASP A 40 12.64 3.46 -0.15
CA ASP A 40 13.19 3.58 -1.53
C ASP A 40 12.20 4.27 -2.47
N ASN A 41 10.92 4.34 -2.10
CA ASN A 41 9.89 5.05 -2.86
C ASN A 41 9.51 6.41 -2.24
N GLY A 42 10.17 6.82 -1.15
CA GLY A 42 10.01 8.13 -0.51
C GLY A 42 8.63 8.35 0.13
N PHE A 43 8.01 7.27 0.61
CA PHE A 43 6.75 7.34 1.36
C PHE A 43 7.01 7.33 2.86
N TRP A 44 5.99 7.74 3.60
CA TRP A 44 5.87 7.62 5.05
C TRP A 44 4.65 6.77 5.39
N LEU A 45 4.55 6.25 6.62
CA LEU A 45 3.37 5.49 7.05
C LEU A 45 2.08 6.33 6.96
N GLU A 46 2.19 7.65 7.16
CA GLU A 46 1.04 8.56 7.03
C GLU A 46 0.60 8.80 5.58
N ASP A 47 1.44 8.48 4.61
CA ASP A 47 1.09 8.64 3.20
C ASP A 47 0.13 7.58 2.70
N ILE A 48 -0.01 6.45 3.41
CA ILE A 48 -0.92 5.35 3.06
C ILE A 48 -2.34 5.89 2.90
N LYS A 49 -2.87 5.75 1.69
CA LYS A 49 -4.27 6.07 1.38
C LYS A 49 -5.15 4.82 1.45
N TYR A 50 -6.42 5.05 1.78
CA TYR A 50 -7.42 4.02 1.96
C TYR A 50 -8.56 4.23 0.95
N PRO A 51 -8.34 3.90 -0.33
CA PRO A 51 -9.28 4.22 -1.42
C PRO A 51 -10.64 3.55 -1.26
N GLU A 52 -10.70 2.41 -0.55
CA GLU A 52 -11.96 1.72 -0.20
C GLU A 52 -12.82 2.48 0.83
N GLY A 53 -12.39 3.67 1.29
CA GLY A 53 -13.13 4.48 2.27
C GLY A 53 -13.19 3.88 3.67
N GLN A 54 -12.36 2.88 3.93
CA GLN A 54 -12.34 2.12 5.17
C GLN A 54 -11.48 2.79 6.26
N GLU A 55 -11.55 2.23 7.47
CA GLU A 55 -10.88 2.80 8.63
C GLU A 55 -9.35 2.75 8.48
N ALA A 56 -8.72 3.93 8.57
CA ALA A 56 -7.27 4.06 8.54
C ALA A 56 -6.58 3.18 9.60
N ILE A 57 -5.41 2.64 9.25
CA ILE A 57 -4.54 1.97 10.19
C ILE A 57 -4.01 3.03 11.17
N LYS A 58 -4.00 2.67 12.46
CA LYS A 58 -3.41 3.51 13.50
C LYS A 58 -2.08 2.86 13.87
N PHE A 59 -1.00 3.56 13.61
CA PHE A 59 0.33 3.18 14.05
C PHE A 59 0.48 3.55 15.53
N GLY A 60 1.27 2.76 16.27
CA GLY A 60 1.59 3.07 17.66
C GLY A 60 2.45 4.34 17.74
N GLU A 61 2.39 5.06 18.85
CA GLU A 61 3.17 6.31 19.03
C GLU A 61 4.69 6.06 19.00
N ASP A 62 5.13 4.83 19.29
CA ASP A 62 6.54 4.43 19.31
C ASP A 62 7.03 3.84 17.98
N ILE A 63 6.19 3.77 16.93
CA ILE A 63 6.59 3.26 15.62
C ILE A 63 7.13 4.42 14.79
N GLU A 64 8.44 4.44 14.56
CA GLU A 64 9.09 5.38 13.66
C GLU A 64 9.36 4.74 12.29
N ASP A 65 9.10 5.47 11.21
CA ASP A 65 9.24 4.99 9.83
C ASP A 65 10.69 4.57 9.50
N PHE A 66 11.69 5.26 10.06
CA PHE A 66 13.12 5.05 9.79
C PHE A 66 13.77 3.91 10.57
N GLU A 67 13.10 3.36 11.58
CA GLU A 67 13.60 2.23 12.36
C GLU A 67 12.52 1.15 12.46
N PHE A 68 11.77 0.98 11.37
CA PHE A 68 10.59 0.13 11.34
C PHE A 68 10.97 -1.35 11.42
N THR A 69 10.76 -1.97 12.58
CA THR A 69 11.22 -3.34 12.83
C THR A 69 10.20 -4.40 12.40
N THR A 70 10.65 -5.66 12.32
CA THR A 70 9.75 -6.81 12.18
C THR A 70 8.76 -6.90 13.35
N GLU A 71 9.14 -6.48 14.56
CA GLU A 71 8.23 -6.47 15.72
C GLU A 71 7.14 -5.41 15.54
N ASP A 72 7.50 -4.22 15.07
CA ASP A 72 6.55 -3.14 14.76
C ASP A 72 5.57 -3.58 13.68
N PHE A 73 6.07 -4.14 12.57
CA PHE A 73 5.23 -4.68 11.48
C PHE A 73 4.19 -5.68 12.01
N ASN A 74 4.62 -6.60 12.88
CA ASN A 74 3.78 -7.65 13.43
C ASN A 74 2.84 -7.14 14.54
N SER A 75 3.18 -6.03 15.20
CA SER A 75 2.32 -5.38 16.19
C SER A 75 1.14 -4.65 15.55
N ILE A 76 1.28 -4.23 14.29
CA ILE A 76 0.27 -3.45 13.57
C ILE A 76 -1.00 -4.28 13.35
N LYS A 77 -2.12 -3.70 13.77
CA LYS A 77 -3.45 -4.19 13.40
C LYS A 77 -3.77 -3.67 12.01
N TRP A 78 -3.43 -4.46 10.99
CA TRP A 78 -3.73 -4.16 9.59
C TRP A 78 -5.23 -4.12 9.25
N LYS A 79 -6.14 -4.32 10.21
CA LYS A 79 -7.60 -4.17 10.06
C LYS A 79 -8.21 -4.92 8.85
N GLY A 80 -7.56 -5.98 8.36
CA GLY A 80 -7.97 -6.76 7.20
C GLY A 80 -7.40 -6.26 5.86
N TYR A 81 -6.60 -5.19 5.85
CA TYR A 81 -5.73 -4.83 4.72
C TYR A 81 -4.70 -5.94 4.52
N ASN A 82 -4.64 -6.45 3.30
CA ASN A 82 -3.77 -7.56 2.93
C ASN A 82 -2.78 -7.17 1.82
N TRP A 83 -2.85 -5.94 1.32
CA TRP A 83 -2.00 -5.45 0.23
C TRP A 83 -1.65 -3.98 0.39
N LEU A 84 -0.41 -3.64 0.06
CA LEU A 84 0.04 -2.28 -0.21
C LEU A 84 0.40 -2.17 -1.69
N VAL A 85 -0.03 -1.08 -2.31
CA VAL A 85 0.16 -0.88 -3.75
C VAL A 85 0.70 0.52 -3.97
N ILE A 86 1.81 0.60 -4.70
CA ILE A 86 2.35 1.85 -5.20
C ILE A 86 1.82 2.06 -6.61
N ILE A 87 1.13 3.17 -6.82
CA ILE A 87 0.63 3.59 -8.12
C ILE A 87 1.17 4.98 -8.49
N ASP A 88 1.46 5.16 -9.75
CA ASP A 88 1.88 6.45 -10.31
C ASP A 88 0.74 7.05 -11.14
N ARG A 89 0.45 8.33 -10.94
CA ARG A 89 -0.43 9.09 -11.82
C ARG A 89 0.40 10.01 -12.69
N LYS A 90 0.33 9.82 -14.00
CA LYS A 90 0.97 10.73 -14.95
C LYS A 90 0.20 12.06 -14.97
N MET A 91 0.90 13.14 -14.64
CA MET A 91 0.36 14.51 -14.65
C MET A 91 0.84 15.31 -15.88
N GLY A 92 1.91 14.86 -16.54
CA GLY A 92 2.50 15.47 -17.72
C GLY A 92 3.54 14.58 -18.38
N GLU A 93 4.28 15.10 -19.36
CA GLU A 93 5.27 14.31 -20.11
C GLU A 93 6.44 13.84 -19.24
N TYR A 94 6.82 14.64 -18.24
CA TYR A 94 7.93 14.39 -17.31
C TYR A 94 7.53 14.52 -15.83
N SER A 95 6.24 14.65 -15.54
CA SER A 95 5.73 14.81 -14.17
C SER A 95 4.71 13.75 -13.83
N GLY A 96 4.82 13.25 -12.61
CA GLY A 96 3.88 12.29 -12.03
C GLY A 96 3.83 12.43 -10.53
N THR A 97 2.85 11.79 -9.93
CA THR A 97 2.71 11.69 -8.48
C THR A 97 2.53 10.23 -8.14
N SER A 98 3.35 9.74 -7.20
CA SER A 98 3.23 8.39 -6.67
C SER A 98 2.32 8.39 -5.45
N TYR A 99 1.56 7.32 -5.28
CA TYR A 99 0.67 7.11 -4.15
C TYR A 99 0.88 5.71 -3.59
N LEU A 100 0.94 5.62 -2.26
CA LEU A 100 0.90 4.37 -1.52
C LEU A 100 -0.54 4.12 -1.05
N GLN A 101 -1.08 2.95 -1.34
CA GLN A 101 -2.48 2.62 -1.06
C GLN A 101 -2.64 1.25 -0.41
N ALA A 102 -3.49 1.15 0.61
CA ALA A 102 -3.81 -0.11 1.28
C ALA A 102 -5.15 -0.69 0.81
N TYR A 103 -5.16 -2.00 0.55
CA TYR A 103 -6.32 -2.74 0.04
C TYR A 103 -6.58 -4.01 0.86
N LYS A 104 -7.86 -4.29 1.17
CA LYS A 104 -8.24 -5.49 1.94
C LYS A 104 -8.15 -6.75 1.14
N ASP A 105 -8.61 -6.68 -0.09
CA ASP A 105 -8.68 -7.87 -0.90
C ASP A 105 -8.59 -7.44 -2.35
N ILE A 106 -7.37 -7.20 -2.79
CA ILE A 106 -7.07 -6.95 -4.20
C ILE A 106 -7.49 -8.14 -5.08
N LEU A 107 -7.98 -9.25 -4.52
CA LEU A 107 -8.56 -10.36 -5.30
C LEU A 107 -10.10 -10.37 -5.24
N ASN A 108 -10.75 -9.59 -4.34
CA ASN A 108 -12.21 -9.59 -4.16
C ASN A 108 -12.88 -8.21 -4.11
N LEU A 109 -12.18 -7.11 -4.36
CA LEU A 109 -12.81 -5.79 -4.45
C LEU A 109 -13.99 -5.78 -5.43
N LYS A 110 -15.12 -5.19 -5.03
CA LYS A 110 -16.29 -4.98 -5.89
C LYS A 110 -16.53 -3.48 -6.01
N VAL A 111 -16.72 -3.02 -7.24
CA VAL A 111 -17.19 -1.66 -7.54
C VAL A 111 -18.69 -1.61 -7.24
N GLU A 112 -19.11 -0.68 -6.39
CA GLU A 112 -20.51 -0.24 -6.39
C GLU A 112 -20.69 0.60 -7.67
N GLY A 113 -21.53 0.09 -8.57
CA GLY A 113 -21.86 0.70 -9.87
C GLY A 113 -22.96 1.73 -9.80
#